data_AF-A0A3M2YSY2-F1
#
_entry.id   AF-A0A3M2YSY2-F1
#
_cell.length_a   1.000
_cell.length_b   1.000
_cell.length_c   1.000
_cell.angle_alpha   90.00
_cell.angle_beta   90.00
_cell.angle_gamma   90.00
#
_symmetry.space_group_name_H-M   'P 1'
#
loop_
_entity.id
_entity.type
_entity.pdbx_description
1 polymer ?
#
loop_
_entity_poly.entity_id
_entity_poly.type
_entity_poly.pdbx_seq_one_letter_code
_entity_poly.pdbx_strand_id
1 'polypeptide(L)' 'SRHIEAEGMGNDDGTLMYRTPSQPSLDQNTVDSQVETASYTENAMGFQASFTLLNSKFKGLVAALRGE' A
#
# COMPACT_ATOMS: atom_id res chain seq x y z
N SER A 1 -39.60 11.43 17.03
CA SER A 1 -38.46 10.58 16.65
C SER A 1 -37.71 11.29 15.55
N ARG A 2 -36.51 11.81 15.81
CA ARG A 2 -35.73 12.63 14.85
C ARG A 2 -34.66 11.72 14.24
N HIS A 3 -34.89 11.28 13.01
CA HIS A 3 -33.90 10.57 12.21
C HIS A 3 -32.88 11.60 11.71
N ILE A 4 -31.59 11.31 11.92
CA ILE A 4 -30.49 12.06 11.32
C ILE A 4 -30.35 11.50 9.91
N GLU A 5 -30.55 12.36 8.93
CA GLU A 5 -30.34 12.03 7.53
C GLU A 5 -28.83 11.87 7.31
N ALA A 6 -28.41 10.71 6.83
CA ALA A 6 -27.03 10.49 6.43
C ALA A 6 -26.79 11.32 5.15
N GLU A 7 -26.09 12.45 5.28
CA GLU A 7 -25.52 13.16 4.14
C GLU A 7 -24.69 12.16 3.33
N GLY A 8 -25.16 11.92 2.10
CA GLY A 8 -24.65 10.88 1.22
C GLY A 8 -23.13 10.96 1.11
N MET A 9 -22.48 9.87 1.50
CA MET A 9 -21.12 9.54 1.05
C MET A 9 -21.17 9.57 -0.48
N GLY A 10 -20.67 10.66 -1.06
CA GLY A 10 -20.72 10.89 -2.49
C GLY A 10 -20.04 9.73 -3.22
N ASN A 11 -20.82 9.06 -4.07
CA ASN A 11 -20.37 8.23 -5.18
C ASN A 11 -19.08 7.43 -4.93
N ASP A 12 -19.01 6.69 -3.82
CA ASP A 12 -18.10 5.54 -3.77
C ASP A 12 -18.85 4.36 -4.39
N ASP A 13 -19.20 4.56 -5.67
CA ASP A 13 -19.66 3.50 -6.53
C ASP A 13 -18.47 2.54 -6.59
N GLY A 14 -18.58 1.39 -5.92
CA GLY A 14 -17.59 0.30 -5.87
C GLY A 14 -17.28 -0.32 -7.23
N THR A 15 -17.41 0.48 -8.29
CA THR A 15 -16.89 0.31 -9.62
C THR A 15 -15.40 -0.04 -9.54
N LEU A 16 -15.08 -1.20 -10.11
CA LEU A 16 -13.70 -1.65 -10.29
C LEU A 16 -12.95 -0.57 -11.07
N MET A 17 -12.00 0.09 -10.40
CA MET A 17 -11.09 1.01 -11.05
C MET A 17 -10.16 0.20 -11.97
N TYR A 18 -10.39 0.29 -13.27
CA TYR A 18 -9.47 -0.27 -14.27
C TYR A 18 -8.33 0.71 -14.50
N ARG A 19 -7.12 0.17 -14.71
CA ARG A 19 -5.96 0.97 -15.07
C ARG A 19 -6.02 1.25 -16.57
N THR A 20 -5.81 2.49 -17.01
CA THR A 20 -5.66 2.80 -18.44
C THR A 20 -4.27 2.38 -18.89
N PRO A 21 -4.12 1.44 -19.85
CA PRO A 21 -2.80 1.04 -20.33
C PRO A 21 -2.09 2.23 -20.98
N SER A 22 -0.83 2.46 -20.61
CA SER A 22 0.02 3.50 -21.21
C SER A 22 0.53 3.10 -22.60
N GLN A 23 0.59 1.80 -22.89
CA GLN A 23 0.98 1.24 -24.18
C GLN A 23 0.01 0.13 -24.63
N PRO A 24 -0.34 0.06 -25.92
CA PRO A 24 -1.12 -1.04 -26.46
C PRO A 24 -0.31 -2.33 -26.41
N SER A 25 -0.79 -3.33 -25.68
CA SER A 25 -0.22 -4.66 -25.68
C SER A 25 -0.69 -5.45 -26.90
N LEU A 26 0.20 -6.24 -27.48
CA LEU A 26 -0.12 -7.10 -28.62
C LEU A 26 -1.13 -8.20 -28.26
N ASP A 27 -1.21 -8.56 -26.98
CA ASP A 27 -2.01 -9.65 -26.43
C ASP A 27 -3.26 -9.19 -25.64
N GLN A 28 -3.57 -7.89 -25.66
CA GLN A 28 -4.69 -7.28 -24.93
C GLN A 28 -4.58 -7.34 -23.38
N ASN A 29 -3.40 -7.61 -22.82
CA ASN A 29 -3.17 -7.47 -21.38
C ASN A 29 -2.85 -6.02 -21.00
N THR A 30 -3.49 -5.50 -19.94
CA THR A 30 -3.25 -4.15 -19.43
C THR A 30 -2.09 -4.07 -18.42
N VAL A 31 -1.48 -5.22 -18.13
CA VAL A 31 -0.38 -5.34 -17.16
C VAL A 31 0.94 -4.94 -17.83
N ASP A 32 1.53 -3.85 -17.34
CA ASP A 32 2.88 -3.46 -17.72
C ASP A 32 3.89 -4.13 -16.78
N SER A 33 4.60 -5.13 -17.28
CA SER A 33 5.58 -5.90 -16.49
C SER A 33 6.66 -5.03 -15.87
N GLN A 34 7.07 -3.93 -16.50
CA GLN A 34 8.11 -3.04 -15.95
C GLN A 34 7.56 -2.26 -14.77
N VAL A 35 6.35 -1.70 -14.90
CA VAL A 35 5.66 -0.98 -13.83
C VAL A 35 5.37 -1.91 -12.66
N GLU A 36 4.83 -3.11 -12.91
CA GLU A 36 4.48 -4.01 -11.81
C GLU A 36 5.72 -4.54 -11.10
N THR A 37 6.81 -4.78 -11.83
CA THR A 37 8.09 -5.16 -11.22
C THR A 37 8.64 -4.02 -10.36
N ALA A 38 8.57 -2.77 -10.83
CA ALA A 38 9.02 -1.62 -10.07
C ALA A 38 8.21 -1.42 -8.78
N SER A 39 6.88 -1.43 -8.87
CA SER A 39 6.00 -1.29 -7.71
C SER A 39 6.14 -2.45 -6.73
N TYR A 40 6.29 -3.69 -7.22
CA TYR A 40 6.57 -4.84 -6.35
C TYR A 40 7.90 -4.67 -5.60
N THR A 41 8.95 -4.25 -6.31
CA THR A 41 10.27 -4.05 -5.73
C THR A 41 10.27 -2.95 -4.68
N GLU A 42 9.62 -1.82 -4.96
CA GLU A 42 9.47 -0.71 -4.03
C GLU A 42 8.78 -1.14 -2.73
N ASN A 43 7.65 -1.86 -2.86
CA ASN A 43 6.91 -2.38 -1.70
C ASN A 43 7.75 -3.38 -0.89
N ALA A 44 8.48 -4.28 -1.57
CA ALA A 44 9.35 -5.25 -0.90
C ALA A 44 10.49 -4.55 -0.13
N MET A 45 11.13 -3.54 -0.73
CA MET A 45 12.18 -2.75 -0.08
C MET A 45 11.64 -1.95 1.11
N GLY A 46 10.49 -1.29 0.96
CA GLY A 46 9.83 -0.54 2.04
C GLY A 46 9.43 -1.43 3.21
N PHE A 47 8.95 -2.64 2.93
CA PHE A 47 8.66 -3.64 3.95
C PHE A 47 9.93 -4.05 4.70
N GLN A 48 10.99 -4.45 3.99
CA GLN A 48 12.26 -4.84 4.59
C GLN A 48 12.87 -3.72 5.47
N ALA A 49 12.85 -2.48 5.00
CA ALA A 49 13.32 -1.32 5.75
C ALA A 49 12.50 -1.13 7.04
N SER A 50 11.19 -1.29 6.96
CA SER A 50 10.27 -1.19 8.10
C SER A 50 10.57 -2.25 9.18
N PHE A 51 10.80 -3.50 8.79
CA PHE A 51 11.23 -4.55 9.75
C PHE A 51 12.58 -4.26 10.36
N THR A 52 13.52 -3.74 9.57
CA THR A 52 14.85 -3.37 10.06
C THR A 52 14.75 -2.29 11.13
N LEU A 53 13.99 -1.22 10.86
CA LEU A 53 13.77 -0.13 11.82
C LEU A 53 13.03 -0.62 13.08
N LEU A 54 11.99 -1.44 12.90
CA LEU A 54 11.21 -1.99 14.00
C LEU A 54 12.09 -2.87 14.92
N ASN A 55 12.90 -3.75 14.34
CA ASN A 55 13.83 -4.59 15.10
C ASN A 55 14.87 -3.74 15.86
N SER A 56 15.41 -2.69 15.23
CA SER A 56 16.31 -1.75 15.89
C SER A 56 15.65 -1.02 17.06
N LYS A 57 14.38 -0.62 16.92
CA LYS A 57 13.60 -0.03 18.02
C LYS A 57 13.42 -1.01 19.19
N PHE A 58 13.03 -2.26 18.91
CA PHE A 58 12.89 -3.28 19.95
C PHE A 58 14.21 -3.54 20.68
N LYS A 59 15.32 -3.67 19.95
CA LYS A 59 16.65 -3.81 20.55
C LYS A 59 17.01 -2.62 21.43
N GLY A 60 16.76 -1.39 20.97
CA GLY A 60 16.98 -0.18 21.74
C GLY A 60 16.15 -0.13 23.03
N LEU A 61 14.88 -0.51 22.97
CA LEU A 61 14.02 -0.59 24.16
C LEU A 61 14.51 -1.66 25.16
N VAL A 62 14.94 -2.83 24.66
CA VAL A 62 15.48 -3.90 25.50
C VAL A 62 16.79 -3.47 26.18
N ALA A 63 17.69 -2.79 25.46
CA ALA A 63 18.92 -2.23 26.02
C ALA A 63 18.62 -1.21 27.12
N ALA A 64 17.70 -0.26 26.85
CA ALA A 64 17.28 0.74 27.82
C ALA A 64 16.66 0.11 29.09
N LEU A 65 15.89 -0.96 28.96
CA LEU A 65 15.33 -1.70 30.09
C LEU A 65 16.40 -2.46 30.91
N ARG A 66 17.48 -2.92 30.26
CA ARG A 66 18.61 -3.58 30.91
C ARG A 66 19.57 -2.59 31.59
N GLY A 67 19.48 -1.31 31.25
CA GLY A 67 20.35 -0.25 31.78
C GLY A 67 21.72 -0.19 31.11
N GLU A 68 21.80 -0.66 29.86
CA GLU A 68 22.97 -0.50 28.97
C GLU A 68 22.99 0.88 28.29
#